data_AF-A0A1H4ATM4-F1
#
_entry.id   AF-A0A1H4ATM4-F1
#
_cell.length_a   1.000
_cell.length_b   1.000
_cell.length_c   1.000
_cell.angle_alpha   90.00
_cell.angle_beta   90.00
_cell.angle_gamma   90.00
#
_symmetry.space_group_name_H-M   'P 1'
#
loop_
_entity.id
_entity.type
_entity.pdbx_description
1 polymer ?
#
loop_
_entity_poly.entity_id
_entity_poly.type
_entity_poly.pdbx_seq_one_letter_code
_entity_poly.pdbx_strand_id
1 'polypeptide(L)'
;MSINAPRSLKHLLWPGNRDKLYQNLPTAIADSLPDKWGDSIYRAWLIDNKISTKKITPVDHLLFIGSSAMGALEFEPAQLMVNNEPSILDIPRLYQFSSLVFKQKTPTIVDNNQSILWQDLIKISSSPGGKRPKAIVAVNKNTGEVISGQGRIPNDFQHYILKYDDNSTYPLAKLEFVYYKMALKAGIHMMPSELRQYGDVPHFLTQRFDRKGNQKIHTQTLAAMAPPVKTYEGIFEVIRYLNLPIEDSIQQYLRTVFNIITRNVDDHNKNFSFCMTEKAIWRLSPAYDLTFSVDLGAPGYVNRHQLTVNEKDEDINRKDLEKLGIENDIPEYKALINQVIEAANLFPTYAKELGIQNDLIASIQSEFIML
;
A
#
# COMPACT_ATOMS: atom_id res chain seq x y z
N MET A 1 -11.04 -17.73 16.42
CA MET A 1 -11.88 -18.67 17.20
C MET A 1 -12.83 -19.36 16.21
N SER A 2 -13.03 -20.68 16.30
CA SER A 2 -13.79 -21.45 15.30
C SER A 2 -15.26 -20.99 15.18
N ILE A 3 -15.86 -21.13 13.99
CA ILE A 3 -17.31 -20.93 13.79
C ILE A 3 -18.15 -21.88 14.67
N ASN A 4 -17.56 -23.01 15.07
CA ASN A 4 -18.17 -23.99 15.96
C ASN A 4 -17.89 -23.71 17.44
N ALA A 5 -17.23 -22.60 17.77
CA ALA A 5 -17.00 -22.24 19.16
C ALA A 5 -18.34 -21.97 19.87
N PRO A 6 -18.48 -22.33 21.16
CA PRO A 6 -19.72 -22.14 21.92
C PRO A 6 -20.25 -20.71 21.90
N ARG A 7 -19.37 -19.71 21.74
CA ARG A 7 -19.74 -18.29 21.63
C ARG A 7 -20.43 -17.99 20.30
N SER A 8 -19.89 -18.51 19.18
CA SER A 8 -20.42 -18.36 17.83
C SER A 8 -21.80 -19.01 17.71
N LEU A 9 -21.97 -20.18 18.32
CA LEU A 9 -23.24 -20.93 18.35
C LEU A 9 -24.33 -20.27 19.22
N LYS A 10 -23.94 -19.41 20.17
CA LYS A 10 -24.87 -18.69 21.06
C LYS A 10 -25.34 -17.34 20.50
N HIS A 11 -24.98 -16.98 19.26
CA HIS A 11 -25.25 -15.67 18.66
C HIS A 11 -24.81 -14.50 19.55
N LEU A 12 -23.79 -14.70 20.40
CA LEU A 12 -23.27 -13.64 21.25
C LEU A 12 -22.57 -12.61 20.36
N LEU A 13 -22.93 -11.33 20.56
CA LEU A 13 -22.34 -10.22 19.82
C LEU A 13 -20.80 -10.28 19.90
N TRP A 14 -20.16 -10.13 18.74
CA TRP A 14 -18.73 -9.99 18.65
C TRP A 14 -18.38 -8.53 18.88
N PRO A 15 -17.79 -8.15 20.04
CA PRO A 15 -17.34 -6.78 20.22
C PRO A 15 -16.17 -6.53 19.27
N GLY A 16 -16.26 -5.51 18.43
CA GLY A 16 -15.13 -5.11 17.59
C GLY A 16 -13.96 -4.56 18.41
N ASN A 17 -12.87 -4.19 17.74
CA ASN A 17 -11.68 -3.73 18.41
C ASN A 17 -11.79 -2.23 18.75
N ARG A 18 -11.58 -1.90 20.03
CA ARG A 18 -11.72 -0.53 20.58
C ARG A 18 -10.54 0.38 20.25
N ASP A 19 -9.42 -0.14 19.74
CA ASP A 19 -8.32 0.71 19.30
C ASP A 19 -8.81 1.65 18.20
N LYS A 20 -8.35 2.91 18.24
CA LYS A 20 -8.75 3.96 17.31
C LYS A 20 -8.59 3.54 15.85
N LEU A 21 -7.60 2.71 15.55
CA LEU A 21 -7.32 2.18 14.22
C LEU A 21 -8.50 1.38 13.64
N TYR A 22 -9.20 0.61 14.47
CA TYR A 22 -10.24 -0.30 14.02
C TYR A 22 -11.66 0.24 14.20
N GLN A 23 -11.81 1.40 14.85
CA GLN A 23 -13.07 2.12 14.97
C GLN A 23 -14.24 1.25 15.50
N ASN A 24 -13.98 0.35 16.45
CA ASN A 24 -14.95 -0.62 17.00
C ASN A 24 -15.47 -1.67 16.00
N LEU A 25 -14.81 -1.85 14.85
CA LEU A 25 -15.08 -2.95 13.92
C LEU A 25 -14.17 -4.15 14.22
N PRO A 26 -14.57 -5.37 13.81
CA PRO A 26 -13.64 -6.49 13.70
C PRO A 26 -12.45 -6.12 12.81
N THR A 27 -11.25 -6.54 13.19
CA THR A 27 -9.98 -6.09 12.56
C THR A 27 -9.95 -6.40 11.07
N ALA A 28 -10.45 -7.57 10.66
CA ALA A 28 -10.54 -7.97 9.25
C ALA A 28 -11.46 -7.08 8.40
N ILE A 29 -12.50 -6.51 9.02
CA ILE A 29 -13.43 -5.59 8.36
C ILE A 29 -12.84 -4.18 8.35
N ALA A 30 -12.29 -3.75 9.48
CA ALA A 30 -11.62 -2.45 9.64
C ALA A 30 -10.44 -2.26 8.67
N ASP A 31 -9.80 -3.34 8.23
CA ASP A 31 -8.70 -3.28 7.28
C ASP A 31 -9.10 -2.72 5.90
N SER A 32 -10.40 -2.77 5.59
CA SER A 32 -10.95 -2.17 4.37
C SER A 32 -11.21 -0.67 4.50
N LEU A 33 -11.14 -0.10 5.72
CA LEU A 33 -11.29 1.35 5.90
C LEU A 33 -10.14 2.08 5.20
N PRO A 34 -10.41 3.21 4.54
CA PRO A 34 -9.39 3.88 3.77
C PRO A 34 -8.42 4.63 4.67
N ASP A 35 -7.35 5.09 4.03
CA ASP A 35 -6.32 5.90 4.65
C ASP A 35 -6.74 7.37 4.75
N LYS A 36 -5.77 8.25 5.07
CA LYS A 36 -6.00 9.69 5.15
C LYS A 36 -6.48 10.29 3.83
N TRP A 37 -6.02 9.79 2.69
CA TRP A 37 -6.43 10.26 1.38
C TRP A 37 -7.89 9.85 1.09
N GLY A 38 -8.22 8.57 1.22
CA GLY A 38 -9.61 8.13 1.01
C GLY A 38 -10.59 8.72 2.03
N ASP A 39 -10.19 8.91 3.30
CA ASP A 39 -11.00 9.62 4.30
C ASP A 39 -11.22 11.09 3.91
N SER A 40 -10.23 11.76 3.29
CA SER A 40 -10.39 13.13 2.79
C SER A 40 -11.42 13.22 1.66
N ILE A 41 -11.43 12.24 0.74
CA ILE A 41 -12.41 12.15 -0.33
C ILE A 41 -13.80 11.89 0.24
N TYR A 42 -13.92 10.94 1.16
CA TYR A 42 -15.19 10.64 1.81
C TYR A 42 -15.76 11.86 2.54
N ARG A 43 -14.93 12.60 3.28
CA ARG A 43 -15.35 13.84 3.95
C ARG A 43 -15.80 14.91 2.98
N ALA A 44 -15.06 15.12 1.89
CA ALA A 44 -15.44 16.08 0.87
C ALA A 44 -16.77 15.68 0.20
N TRP A 45 -17.00 14.38 -0.02
CA TRP A 45 -18.28 13.85 -0.51
C TRP A 45 -19.45 14.08 0.45
N LEU A 46 -19.24 13.85 1.74
CA LEU A 46 -20.24 14.14 2.76
C LEU A 46 -20.65 15.62 2.75
N ILE A 47 -19.68 16.52 2.61
CA ILE A 47 -19.93 17.96 2.57
C ILE A 47 -20.72 18.36 1.32
N ASP A 48 -20.28 17.88 0.16
CA ASP A 48 -20.93 18.13 -1.14
C ASP A 48 -22.40 17.66 -1.14
N ASN A 49 -22.66 16.50 -0.53
CA ASN A 49 -24.01 15.93 -0.41
C ASN A 49 -24.80 16.45 0.79
N LYS A 50 -24.26 17.44 1.53
CA LYS A 50 -24.90 18.05 2.71
C LYS A 50 -25.25 17.02 3.81
N ILE A 51 -24.45 15.96 3.92
CA ILE A 51 -24.61 14.90 4.91
C ILE A 51 -23.86 15.28 6.18
N SER A 52 -24.55 15.23 7.32
CA SER A 52 -23.97 15.57 8.61
C SER A 52 -22.95 14.52 9.07
N THR A 53 -21.69 14.95 9.26
CA THR A 53 -20.60 14.09 9.77
C THR A 53 -20.85 13.56 11.19
N LYS A 54 -21.77 14.16 11.96
CA LYS A 54 -22.11 13.73 13.34
C LYS A 54 -22.82 12.37 13.38
N LYS A 55 -23.40 11.92 12.27
CA LYS A 55 -24.16 10.66 12.18
C LYS A 55 -23.40 9.56 11.44
N ILE A 56 -22.19 9.83 10.99
CA ILE A 56 -21.41 8.91 10.17
C ILE A 56 -20.69 7.90 11.04
N THR A 57 -20.90 6.64 10.71
CA THR A 57 -20.28 5.49 11.35
C THR A 57 -19.22 4.87 10.43
N PRO A 58 -18.32 4.03 10.96
CA PRO A 58 -17.39 3.25 10.14
C PRO A 58 -18.12 2.33 9.14
N VAL A 59 -19.34 1.91 9.45
CA VAL A 59 -20.17 1.11 8.52
C VAL A 59 -20.58 1.95 7.31
N ASP A 60 -21.02 3.20 7.51
CA ASP A 60 -21.35 4.11 6.39
C ASP A 60 -20.14 4.34 5.47
N HIS A 61 -18.93 4.37 6.05
CA HIS A 61 -17.70 4.47 5.30
C HIS A 61 -17.41 3.21 4.46
N LEU A 62 -17.67 2.02 5.01
CA LEU A 62 -17.55 0.76 4.26
C LEU A 62 -18.58 0.68 3.12
N LEU A 63 -19.81 1.15 3.35
CA LEU A 63 -20.84 1.22 2.30
C LEU A 63 -20.49 2.23 1.20
N PHE A 64 -19.77 3.31 1.54
CA PHE A 64 -19.18 4.24 0.56
C PHE A 64 -18.13 3.56 -0.31
N ILE A 65 -17.27 2.70 0.27
CA ILE A 65 -16.27 1.92 -0.47
C ILE A 65 -16.95 0.86 -1.34
N GLY A 66 -17.99 0.20 -0.82
CA GLY A 66 -18.77 -0.80 -1.53
C GLY A 66 -17.92 -1.97 -2.03
N SER A 67 -17.88 -2.15 -3.35
CA SER A 67 -17.10 -3.18 -4.02
C SER A 67 -15.67 -2.75 -4.36
N SER A 68 -15.26 -1.53 -4.05
CA SER A 68 -13.94 -1.00 -4.42
C SER A 68 -12.82 -1.31 -3.43
N ALA A 69 -13.12 -1.96 -2.31
CA ALA A 69 -12.14 -2.32 -1.30
C ALA A 69 -10.99 -3.18 -1.87
N MET A 70 -9.84 -3.14 -1.20
CA MET A 70 -8.75 -4.05 -1.52
C MET A 70 -8.99 -5.45 -1.00
N GLY A 71 -8.32 -6.41 -1.64
CA GLY A 71 -8.64 -7.79 -1.50
C GLY A 71 -9.96 -8.12 -2.18
N ALA A 72 -10.76 -8.97 -1.52
CA ALA A 72 -12.00 -9.52 -2.06
C ALA A 72 -13.22 -9.27 -1.17
N LEU A 73 -13.11 -8.43 -0.14
CA LEU A 73 -14.27 -8.04 0.65
C LEU A 73 -15.08 -6.98 -0.10
N GLU A 74 -16.40 -7.12 -0.07
CA GLU A 74 -17.35 -6.16 -0.63
C GLU A 74 -18.42 -5.88 0.42
N PHE A 75 -18.87 -4.63 0.47
CA PHE A 75 -19.81 -4.16 1.48
C PHE A 75 -21.11 -3.73 0.81
N GLU A 76 -22.21 -4.39 1.22
CA GLU A 76 -23.52 -4.16 0.65
C GLU A 76 -24.54 -3.66 1.70
N PRO A 77 -25.46 -2.75 1.33
CA PRO A 77 -25.64 -2.17 -0.01
C PRO A 77 -24.57 -1.10 -0.31
N ALA A 78 -23.85 -1.25 -1.43
CA ALA A 78 -22.93 -0.22 -1.88
C ALA A 78 -23.73 1.06 -2.15
N GLN A 79 -23.28 2.19 -1.61
CA GLN A 79 -23.92 3.47 -1.90
C GLN A 79 -23.67 3.74 -3.39
N LEU A 80 -24.70 3.61 -4.23
CA LEU A 80 -24.63 3.68 -5.70
C LEU A 80 -24.25 5.10 -6.13
N MET A 81 -22.96 5.43 -6.07
CA MET A 81 -22.49 6.81 -6.21
C MET A 81 -22.38 7.25 -7.67
N VAL A 82 -22.02 6.32 -8.57
CA VAL A 82 -21.91 6.57 -10.00
C VAL A 82 -22.09 5.23 -10.74
N ASN A 83 -22.54 5.24 -12.00
CA ASN A 83 -22.50 4.05 -12.85
C ASN A 83 -21.09 3.42 -12.78
N ASN A 84 -21.02 2.14 -12.43
CA ASN A 84 -19.77 1.36 -12.34
C ASN A 84 -19.19 1.00 -13.72
N GLU A 85 -19.71 1.60 -14.78
CA GLU A 85 -19.17 1.45 -16.12
C GLU A 85 -17.80 2.13 -16.20
N PRO A 86 -16.79 1.45 -16.80
CA PRO A 86 -15.49 2.05 -16.99
C PRO A 86 -15.59 3.35 -17.81
N SER A 87 -14.97 4.41 -17.31
CA SER A 87 -14.87 5.70 -18.02
C SER A 87 -13.42 6.05 -18.27
N ILE A 88 -13.14 6.61 -19.45
CA ILE A 88 -11.82 7.13 -19.82
C ILE A 88 -11.45 8.25 -18.85
N LEU A 89 -10.20 8.24 -18.39
CA LEU A 89 -9.71 9.17 -17.38
C LEU A 89 -8.72 10.17 -17.96
N ASP A 90 -8.94 11.46 -17.70
CA ASP A 90 -7.94 12.52 -17.91
C ASP A 90 -7.02 12.60 -16.69
N ILE A 91 -5.97 11.78 -16.68
CA ILE A 91 -5.03 11.66 -15.55
C ILE A 91 -4.39 13.01 -15.17
N PRO A 92 -3.90 13.85 -16.12
CA PRO A 92 -3.38 15.17 -15.77
C PRO A 92 -4.38 16.05 -15.02
N ARG A 93 -5.64 16.13 -15.49
CA ARG A 93 -6.67 16.94 -14.82
C ARG A 93 -7.07 16.34 -13.47
N LEU A 94 -7.20 15.02 -13.39
CA LEU A 94 -7.50 14.32 -12.14
C LEU A 94 -6.41 14.52 -11.09
N TYR A 95 -5.15 14.53 -11.51
CA TYR A 95 -4.04 14.82 -10.60
C TYR A 95 -4.15 16.24 -10.02
N GLN A 96 -4.30 17.26 -10.88
CA GLN A 96 -4.45 18.65 -10.45
C GLN A 96 -5.63 18.81 -9.48
N PHE A 97 -6.76 18.21 -9.83
CA PHE A 97 -7.97 18.24 -9.02
C PHE A 97 -7.80 17.48 -7.69
N SER A 98 -7.17 16.30 -7.69
CA SER A 98 -6.86 15.54 -6.48
C SER A 98 -5.97 16.32 -5.51
N SER A 99 -4.99 17.06 -6.05
CA SER A 99 -4.11 17.93 -5.27
C SER A 99 -4.85 19.10 -4.62
N LEU A 100 -5.85 19.67 -5.32
CA LEU A 100 -6.72 20.70 -4.74
C LEU A 100 -7.56 20.14 -3.60
N VAL A 101 -8.19 18.98 -3.79
CA VAL A 101 -8.97 18.31 -2.75
C VAL A 101 -8.11 17.92 -1.55
N PHE A 102 -6.87 17.50 -1.77
CA PHE A 102 -5.94 17.17 -0.69
C PHE A 102 -5.49 18.40 0.10
N LYS A 103 -5.20 19.52 -0.59
CA LYS A 103 -4.71 20.77 0.03
C LYS A 103 -5.85 21.60 0.66
N GLN A 104 -7.08 21.49 0.15
CA GLN A 104 -8.21 22.32 0.56
C GLN A 104 -9.19 21.54 1.44
N LYS A 105 -9.70 22.17 2.50
CA LYS A 105 -10.73 21.57 3.39
C LYS A 105 -12.14 21.55 2.79
N THR A 106 -12.34 22.09 1.58
CA THR A 106 -13.64 22.11 0.87
C THR A 106 -13.45 22.61 -0.56
N PRO A 107 -13.81 21.84 -1.61
CA PRO A 107 -14.14 22.43 -2.89
C PRO A 107 -15.57 22.99 -2.81
N THR A 108 -15.71 24.32 -2.85
CA THR A 108 -17.01 24.95 -3.14
C THR A 108 -17.37 24.61 -4.59
N ILE A 109 -18.61 24.17 -4.82
CA ILE A 109 -19.19 23.69 -6.10
C ILE A 109 -18.74 24.53 -7.32
N VAL A 110 -17.59 24.19 -7.91
CA VAL A 110 -17.44 23.42 -9.14
C VAL A 110 -18.47 23.70 -10.25
N ASP A 111 -18.05 24.42 -11.29
CA ASP A 111 -18.68 24.44 -12.63
C ASP A 111 -18.81 23.01 -13.22
N ASN A 112 -19.68 22.81 -14.22
CA ASN A 112 -20.01 21.51 -14.84
C ASN A 112 -18.78 20.62 -15.14
N ASN A 113 -17.66 21.21 -15.55
CA ASN A 113 -16.42 20.47 -15.84
C ASN A 113 -15.77 19.83 -14.60
N GLN A 114 -15.75 20.50 -13.44
CA GLN A 114 -15.16 19.87 -12.25
C GLN A 114 -16.16 18.88 -11.60
N SER A 115 -17.44 18.88 -11.99
CA SER A 115 -18.43 17.90 -11.49
C SER A 115 -18.12 16.50 -12.04
N ILE A 116 -17.70 16.43 -13.30
CA ILE A 116 -17.22 15.19 -13.93
C ILE A 116 -15.92 14.72 -13.26
N LEU A 117 -14.95 15.63 -13.07
CA LEU A 117 -13.70 15.30 -12.36
C LEU A 117 -13.94 14.86 -10.92
N TRP A 118 -14.96 15.41 -10.25
CA TRP A 118 -15.37 14.99 -8.91
C TRP A 118 -15.94 13.58 -8.89
N GLN A 119 -16.82 13.25 -9.84
CA GLN A 119 -17.32 11.88 -9.98
C GLN A 119 -16.20 10.89 -10.31
N ASP A 120 -15.30 11.25 -11.22
CA ASP A 120 -14.15 10.41 -11.57
C ASP A 120 -13.18 10.27 -10.40
N LEU A 121 -12.95 11.32 -9.61
CA LEU A 121 -12.14 11.25 -8.40
C LEU A 121 -12.76 10.31 -7.36
N ILE A 122 -14.07 10.40 -7.11
CA ILE A 122 -14.78 9.51 -6.18
C ILE A 122 -14.69 8.05 -6.64
N LYS A 123 -14.87 7.79 -7.94
CA LYS A 123 -14.63 6.46 -8.52
C LYS A 123 -13.22 6.03 -8.18
N ILE A 124 -12.19 6.79 -8.57
CA ILE A 124 -10.80 6.28 -8.51
C ILE A 124 -10.19 6.18 -7.10
N SER A 125 -10.76 6.87 -6.10
CA SER A 125 -10.09 7.13 -4.82
C SER A 125 -10.47 6.21 -3.66
N SER A 126 -11.29 5.17 -3.88
CA SER A 126 -11.77 4.25 -2.82
C SER A 126 -10.70 3.25 -2.31
N SER A 127 -9.42 3.57 -2.44
CA SER A 127 -8.29 2.65 -2.20
C SER A 127 -7.59 2.88 -0.85
N PRO A 128 -7.10 1.82 -0.18
CA PRO A 128 -6.32 1.91 1.06
C PRO A 128 -4.84 2.26 0.83
N GLY A 129 -4.11 2.60 1.91
CA GLY A 129 -2.63 2.67 1.94
C GLY A 129 -2.04 4.01 2.42
N GLY A 130 -0.96 4.54 1.85
CA GLY A 130 -0.23 5.71 2.40
C GLY A 130 -0.87 7.12 2.41
N LYS A 131 -0.03 8.14 2.69
CA LYS A 131 -0.40 9.54 2.95
C LYS A 131 -0.62 10.40 1.68
N ARG A 132 -0.57 9.82 0.48
CA ARG A 132 -0.48 10.54 -0.80
C ARG A 132 -1.67 10.26 -1.71
N PRO A 133 -2.05 11.21 -2.59
CA PRO A 133 -3.05 10.97 -3.62
C PRO A 133 -2.69 9.73 -4.45
N LYS A 134 -3.67 8.85 -4.63
CA LYS A 134 -3.57 7.65 -5.45
C LYS A 134 -4.90 7.39 -6.15
N ALA A 135 -4.84 6.63 -7.24
CA ALA A 135 -6.00 6.25 -8.02
C ALA A 135 -5.93 4.75 -8.35
N ILE A 136 -7.02 4.01 -8.16
CA ILE A 136 -7.18 2.71 -8.78
C ILE A 136 -7.68 2.94 -10.20
N VAL A 137 -6.87 2.50 -11.17
CA VAL A 137 -7.10 2.66 -12.60
C VAL A 137 -6.96 1.32 -13.29
N ALA A 138 -7.42 1.25 -14.54
CA ALA A 138 -7.12 0.13 -15.41
C ALA A 138 -6.45 0.64 -16.69
N VAL A 139 -5.46 -0.11 -17.15
CA VAL A 139 -4.56 0.33 -18.22
C VAL A 139 -4.50 -0.72 -19.31
N ASN A 140 -4.72 -0.29 -20.55
CA ASN A 140 -4.43 -1.09 -21.73
C ASN A 140 -2.96 -0.84 -22.13
N LYS A 141 -2.13 -1.89 -22.07
CA LYS A 141 -0.69 -1.77 -22.37
C LYS A 141 -0.38 -1.53 -23.83
N ASN A 142 -1.28 -1.93 -24.74
CA ASN A 142 -1.07 -1.80 -26.18
C ASN A 142 -1.43 -0.40 -26.67
N THR A 143 -2.51 0.19 -26.15
CA THR A 143 -2.98 1.52 -26.56
C THR A 143 -2.47 2.65 -25.65
N GLY A 144 -2.09 2.33 -24.40
CA GLY A 144 -1.77 3.31 -23.38
C GLY A 144 -3.00 3.95 -22.71
N GLU A 145 -4.21 3.56 -23.10
CA GLU A 145 -5.46 4.10 -22.57
C GLU A 145 -5.65 3.75 -21.09
N VAL A 146 -6.23 4.70 -20.35
CA VAL A 146 -6.48 4.60 -18.91
C VAL A 146 -7.96 4.84 -18.62
N ILE A 147 -8.57 3.92 -17.89
CA ILE A 147 -9.97 3.96 -17.47
C ILE A 147 -10.08 3.77 -15.95
N SER A 148 -11.26 4.02 -15.38
CA SER A 148 -11.56 3.71 -13.97
C SER A 148 -11.40 2.20 -13.66
N GLY A 149 -10.80 1.88 -12.50
CA GLY A 149 -10.41 0.50 -12.14
C GLY A 149 -11.17 -0.13 -10.97
N GLN A 150 -12.25 0.48 -10.49
CA GLN A 150 -13.03 0.03 -9.32
C GLN A 150 -13.85 -1.23 -9.60
N GLY A 151 -14.38 -1.28 -10.82
CA GLY A 151 -15.33 -2.30 -11.26
C GLY A 151 -14.71 -3.34 -12.17
N ARG A 152 -15.58 -3.94 -13.00
CA ARG A 152 -15.15 -4.84 -14.06
C ARG A 152 -14.50 -4.03 -15.16
N ILE A 153 -13.34 -4.48 -15.62
CA ILE A 153 -12.58 -3.86 -16.71
C ILE A 153 -12.64 -4.75 -17.95
N PRO A 154 -12.47 -4.21 -19.16
CA PRO A 154 -12.35 -5.01 -20.38
C PRO A 154 -11.13 -5.93 -20.34
N ASN A 155 -11.15 -7.04 -21.09
CA ASN A 155 -10.15 -8.11 -20.99
C ASN A 155 -8.73 -7.70 -21.43
N ASP A 156 -8.61 -6.67 -22.26
CA ASP A 156 -7.37 -6.07 -22.75
C ASP A 156 -6.77 -5.03 -21.78
N PHE A 157 -7.45 -4.75 -20.67
CA PHE A 157 -6.97 -3.89 -19.59
C PHE A 157 -6.48 -4.71 -18.40
N GLN A 158 -5.58 -4.12 -17.63
CA GLN A 158 -5.10 -4.68 -16.36
C GLN A 158 -5.31 -3.67 -15.23
N HIS A 159 -5.57 -4.18 -14.02
CA HIS A 159 -5.80 -3.38 -12.82
C HIS A 159 -4.48 -2.83 -12.24
N TYR A 160 -4.47 -1.53 -11.94
CA TYR A 160 -3.30 -0.81 -11.45
C TYR A 160 -3.65 0.12 -10.28
N ILE A 161 -2.64 0.42 -9.47
CA ILE A 161 -2.62 1.57 -8.58
C ILE A 161 -1.67 2.60 -9.20
N LEU A 162 -2.19 3.80 -9.46
CA LEU A 162 -1.42 4.96 -9.88
C LEU A 162 -1.15 5.82 -8.64
N LYS A 163 0.12 6.05 -8.34
CA LYS A 163 0.59 6.94 -7.28
C LYS A 163 1.07 8.22 -7.92
N TYR A 164 0.40 9.31 -7.58
CA TYR A 164 0.69 10.60 -8.17
C TYR A 164 2.02 11.14 -7.64
N ASP A 165 2.73 11.82 -8.53
CA ASP A 165 3.90 12.64 -8.21
C ASP A 165 3.50 14.10 -8.38
N ASP A 166 4.10 14.99 -7.59
CA ASP A 166 3.84 16.42 -7.65
C ASP A 166 4.89 17.23 -8.39
N ASN A 167 5.84 16.55 -9.03
CA ASN A 167 7.01 17.13 -9.68
C ASN A 167 7.77 18.07 -8.75
N SER A 168 7.69 17.82 -7.43
CA SER A 168 8.45 18.58 -6.46
C SER A 168 9.94 18.25 -6.57
N THR A 169 10.76 19.03 -5.87
CA THR A 169 12.20 18.76 -5.73
C THR A 169 12.50 17.39 -5.13
N TYR A 170 11.52 16.76 -4.49
CA TYR A 170 11.61 15.41 -3.95
C TYR A 170 10.76 14.46 -4.80
N PRO A 171 11.31 13.84 -5.87
CA PRO A 171 10.55 13.13 -6.90
C PRO A 171 10.14 11.73 -6.43
N LEU A 172 9.00 11.65 -5.76
CA LEU A 172 8.51 10.47 -5.06
C LEU A 172 8.27 9.25 -5.94
N ALA A 173 7.62 9.43 -7.08
CA ALA A 173 7.37 8.34 -8.02
C ALA A 173 8.69 7.79 -8.58
N LYS A 174 9.65 8.67 -8.88
CA LYS A 174 10.97 8.24 -9.35
C LYS A 174 11.71 7.46 -8.27
N LEU A 175 11.70 7.95 -7.03
CA LEU A 175 12.32 7.26 -5.88
C LEU A 175 11.69 5.87 -5.65
N GLU A 176 10.36 5.79 -5.69
CA GLU A 176 9.65 4.51 -5.55
C GLU A 176 9.97 3.55 -6.69
N PHE A 177 10.15 4.05 -7.92
CA PHE A 177 10.61 3.23 -9.04
C PHE A 177 12.07 2.77 -8.91
N VAL A 178 12.97 3.61 -8.36
CA VAL A 178 14.34 3.20 -8.04
C VAL A 178 14.31 2.07 -7.00
N TYR A 179 13.51 2.20 -5.95
CA TYR A 179 13.34 1.17 -4.92
C TYR A 179 12.76 -0.12 -5.50
N TYR A 180 11.80 -0.03 -6.41
CA TYR A 180 11.31 -1.17 -7.17
C TYR A 180 12.44 -1.87 -7.96
N LYS A 181 13.27 -1.14 -8.70
CA LYS A 181 14.41 -1.72 -9.44
C LYS A 181 15.41 -2.40 -8.50
N MET A 182 15.72 -1.78 -7.36
CA MET A 182 16.61 -2.37 -6.35
C MET A 182 15.99 -3.63 -5.73
N ALA A 183 14.71 -3.59 -5.37
CA ALA A 183 14.01 -4.72 -4.78
C ALA A 183 14.00 -5.94 -5.73
N LEU A 184 13.71 -5.73 -7.02
CA LEU A 184 13.81 -6.79 -8.02
C LEU A 184 15.23 -7.35 -8.13
N LYS A 185 16.25 -6.48 -8.12
CA LYS A 185 17.66 -6.90 -8.14
C LYS A 185 18.05 -7.67 -6.88
N ALA A 186 17.45 -7.35 -5.74
CA ALA A 186 17.59 -8.06 -4.48
C ALA A 186 16.80 -9.38 -4.45
N GLY A 187 16.09 -9.76 -5.51
CA GLY A 187 15.27 -10.97 -5.56
C GLY A 187 13.94 -10.88 -4.82
N ILE A 188 13.52 -9.66 -4.43
CA ILE A 188 12.20 -9.42 -3.84
C ILE A 188 11.15 -9.45 -4.94
N HIS A 189 10.13 -10.28 -4.74
CA HIS A 189 9.00 -10.37 -5.64
C HIS A 189 8.08 -9.17 -5.45
N MET A 190 7.96 -8.34 -6.50
CA MET A 190 7.03 -7.22 -6.61
C MET A 190 6.20 -7.35 -7.88
N MET A 191 5.01 -6.76 -7.88
CA MET A 191 4.21 -6.67 -9.09
C MET A 191 4.87 -5.79 -10.15
N PRO A 192 4.64 -6.05 -11.46
CA PRO A 192 5.12 -5.19 -12.53
C PRO A 192 4.75 -3.73 -12.27
N SER A 193 5.77 -2.88 -12.24
CA SER A 193 5.64 -1.46 -11.97
C SER A 193 6.41 -0.66 -13.02
N GLU A 194 5.91 0.52 -13.36
CA GLU A 194 6.50 1.40 -14.36
C GLU A 194 6.34 2.87 -13.96
N LEU A 195 7.25 3.71 -14.45
CA LEU A 195 6.99 5.14 -14.54
C LEU A 195 6.28 5.42 -15.85
N ARG A 196 5.11 6.04 -15.77
CA ARG A 196 4.37 6.47 -16.95
C ARG A 196 4.13 7.97 -16.92
N GLN A 197 4.43 8.61 -18.04
CA GLN A 197 4.25 10.04 -18.20
C GLN A 197 2.81 10.36 -18.58
N TYR A 198 2.19 11.24 -17.80
CA TYR A 198 0.87 11.82 -18.10
C TYR A 198 1.01 13.34 -18.05
N GLY A 199 0.98 13.99 -19.21
CA GLY A 199 1.39 15.40 -19.32
C GLY A 199 2.88 15.55 -19.04
N ASP A 200 3.25 16.48 -18.16
CA ASP A 200 4.65 16.82 -17.87
C ASP A 200 5.25 16.05 -16.68
N VAL A 201 4.44 15.23 -15.99
CA VAL A 201 4.84 14.57 -14.73
C VAL A 201 4.82 13.05 -14.90
N PRO A 202 5.92 12.34 -14.57
CA PRO A 202 5.90 10.89 -14.47
C PRO A 202 5.23 10.44 -13.16
N HIS A 203 4.29 9.51 -13.27
CA HIS A 203 3.63 8.89 -12.12
C HIS A 203 4.07 7.43 -11.97
N PHE A 204 4.06 6.92 -10.74
CA PHE A 204 4.39 5.53 -10.46
C PHE A 204 3.14 4.67 -10.59
N LEU A 205 3.21 3.67 -11.46
CA LEU A 205 2.12 2.76 -11.74
C LEU A 205 2.53 1.35 -11.29
N THR A 206 1.74 0.70 -10.45
CA THR A 206 2.01 -0.68 -9.98
C THR A 206 0.81 -1.58 -10.16
N GLN A 207 1.02 -2.75 -10.76
CA GLN A 207 -0.06 -3.69 -11.03
C GLN A 207 -0.62 -4.24 -9.72
N ARG A 208 -1.94 -4.35 -9.62
CA ARG A 208 -2.59 -4.88 -8.43
C ARG A 208 -2.36 -6.40 -8.30
N PHE A 209 -1.75 -6.83 -7.20
CA PHE A 209 -1.58 -8.27 -6.90
C PHE A 209 -2.86 -8.93 -6.42
N ASP A 210 -3.83 -8.16 -5.91
CA ASP A 210 -5.11 -8.64 -5.39
C ASP A 210 -6.18 -8.81 -6.49
N ARG A 211 -5.73 -8.90 -7.75
CA ARG A 211 -6.55 -9.03 -8.96
C ARG A 211 -5.95 -10.05 -9.92
N LYS A 212 -6.79 -10.92 -10.47
CA LYS A 212 -6.48 -11.82 -11.60
C LYS A 212 -7.53 -11.61 -12.69
N GLY A 213 -7.24 -10.72 -13.65
CA GLY A 213 -8.30 -10.14 -14.47
C GLY A 213 -9.32 -9.43 -13.59
N ASN A 214 -10.60 -9.75 -13.75
CA ASN A 214 -11.67 -9.22 -12.88
C ASN A 214 -11.90 -10.05 -11.59
N GLN A 215 -11.19 -11.16 -11.40
CA GLN A 215 -11.27 -11.95 -10.18
C GLN A 215 -10.52 -11.25 -9.05
N LYS A 216 -11.16 -11.10 -7.89
CA LYS A 216 -10.54 -10.53 -6.69
C LYS A 216 -9.88 -11.64 -5.87
N ILE A 217 -8.72 -11.34 -5.30
CA ILE A 217 -7.99 -12.26 -4.43
C ILE A 217 -8.15 -11.78 -3.00
N HIS A 218 -8.62 -12.64 -2.11
CA HIS A 218 -8.77 -12.28 -0.71
C HIS A 218 -7.41 -11.90 -0.12
N THR A 219 -7.34 -10.73 0.50
CA THR A 219 -6.10 -10.14 1.02
C THR A 219 -6.40 -9.49 2.36
N GLN A 220 -5.49 -9.65 3.32
CA GLN A 220 -5.54 -9.03 4.64
C GLN A 220 -4.14 -8.56 5.02
N THR A 221 -4.04 -7.37 5.61
CA THR A 221 -2.77 -6.90 6.16
C THR A 221 -2.44 -7.61 7.48
N LEU A 222 -1.18 -7.57 7.90
CA LEU A 222 -0.75 -8.03 9.21
C LEU A 222 -1.48 -7.28 10.33
N ALA A 223 -1.83 -5.99 10.13
CA ALA A 223 -2.62 -5.24 11.09
C ALA A 223 -4.00 -5.88 11.35
N ALA A 224 -4.59 -6.50 10.33
CA ALA A 224 -5.88 -7.17 10.48
C ALA A 224 -5.75 -8.59 11.05
N MET A 225 -4.75 -9.34 10.57
CA MET A 225 -4.54 -10.74 10.93
C MET A 225 -3.95 -10.91 12.32
N ALA A 226 -3.00 -10.04 12.70
CA ALA A 226 -2.30 -10.07 13.97
C ALA A 226 -2.04 -8.64 14.50
N PRO A 227 -3.10 -7.91 14.91
CA PRO A 227 -3.01 -6.54 15.42
C PRO A 227 -1.87 -6.22 16.40
N PRO A 228 -1.54 -7.12 17.37
CA PRO A 228 -0.49 -6.85 18.35
C PRO A 228 0.93 -6.95 17.80
N VAL A 229 1.13 -7.53 16.61
CA VAL A 229 2.47 -7.72 16.05
C VAL A 229 3.07 -6.38 15.68
N LYS A 230 4.25 -6.11 16.28
CA LYS A 230 5.07 -4.91 16.09
C LYS A 230 6.55 -5.24 15.86
N THR A 231 6.84 -6.47 15.49
CA THR A 231 8.20 -6.97 15.26
C THR A 231 8.27 -7.74 13.96
N TYR A 232 9.46 -7.82 13.36
CA TYR A 232 9.67 -8.66 12.18
C TYR A 232 9.55 -10.15 12.51
N GLU A 233 9.98 -10.57 13.70
CA GLU A 233 9.84 -11.93 14.22
C GLU A 233 8.38 -12.37 14.24
N GLY A 234 7.47 -11.47 14.66
CA GLY A 234 6.04 -11.74 14.69
C GLY A 234 5.43 -11.95 13.30
N ILE A 235 6.03 -11.40 12.24
CA ILE A 235 5.61 -11.72 10.87
C ILE A 235 5.93 -13.18 10.55
N PHE A 236 7.12 -13.66 10.90
CA PHE A 236 7.49 -15.06 10.73
C PHE A 236 6.63 -16.01 11.58
N GLU A 237 6.20 -15.59 12.77
CA GLU A 237 5.22 -16.33 13.55
C GLU A 237 3.88 -16.50 12.81
N VAL A 238 3.41 -15.44 12.13
CA VAL A 238 2.20 -15.52 11.30
C VAL A 238 2.43 -16.42 10.08
N ILE A 239 3.59 -16.34 9.43
CA ILE A 239 3.98 -17.22 8.30
C ILE A 239 3.92 -18.69 8.75
N ARG A 240 4.48 -19.03 9.91
CA ARG A 240 4.42 -20.38 10.50
C ARG A 240 2.99 -20.78 10.86
N TYR A 241 2.23 -19.88 11.47
CA TYR A 241 0.84 -20.12 11.86
C TYR A 241 -0.05 -20.46 10.66
N LEU A 242 0.16 -19.77 9.53
CA LEU A 242 -0.53 -20.02 8.27
C LEU A 242 0.04 -21.21 7.48
N ASN A 243 1.12 -21.84 7.97
CA ASN A 243 1.83 -22.92 7.31
C ASN A 243 2.23 -22.57 5.86
N LEU A 244 2.78 -21.37 5.68
CA LEU A 244 3.27 -20.92 4.38
C LEU A 244 4.55 -21.67 3.99
N PRO A 245 4.83 -21.81 2.69
CA PRO A 245 6.02 -22.51 2.24
C PRO A 245 7.28 -21.65 2.46
N ILE A 246 8.46 -22.28 2.51
CA ILE A 246 9.74 -21.64 2.89
C ILE A 246 10.10 -20.43 2.01
N GLU A 247 9.66 -20.42 0.75
CA GLU A 247 9.90 -19.29 -0.15
C GLU A 247 9.28 -17.99 0.37
N ASP A 248 8.15 -18.08 1.07
CA ASP A 248 7.51 -16.90 1.67
C ASP A 248 8.31 -16.38 2.86
N SER A 249 8.94 -17.26 3.65
CA SER A 249 9.90 -16.87 4.70
C SER A 249 11.13 -16.19 4.11
N ILE A 250 11.70 -16.75 3.02
CA ILE A 250 12.85 -16.14 2.32
C ILE A 250 12.46 -14.75 1.77
N GLN A 251 11.28 -14.62 1.17
CA GLN A 251 10.78 -13.34 0.67
C GLN A 251 10.56 -12.33 1.81
N GLN A 252 10.03 -12.75 2.95
CA GLN A 252 9.90 -11.89 4.12
C GLN A 252 11.26 -11.45 4.65
N TYR A 253 12.24 -12.36 4.71
CA TYR A 253 13.60 -12.04 5.15
C TYR A 253 14.27 -11.00 4.24
N LEU A 254 14.18 -11.17 2.93
CA LEU A 254 14.70 -10.20 1.96
C LEU A 254 14.06 -8.81 2.15
N ARG A 255 12.75 -8.74 2.39
CA ARG A 255 12.04 -7.47 2.65
C ARG A 255 12.50 -6.81 3.95
N THR A 256 12.69 -7.58 5.01
CA THR A 256 13.24 -7.06 6.28
C THR A 256 14.62 -6.47 6.05
N VAL A 257 15.55 -7.24 5.49
CA VAL A 257 16.92 -6.79 5.23
C VAL A 257 16.91 -5.55 4.31
N PHE A 258 16.07 -5.53 3.28
CA PHE A 258 15.94 -4.40 2.37
C PHE A 258 15.43 -3.14 3.06
N ASN A 259 14.37 -3.23 3.88
CA ASN A 259 13.86 -2.08 4.62
C ASN A 259 14.92 -1.49 5.55
N ILE A 260 15.67 -2.34 6.26
CA ILE A 260 16.75 -1.92 7.16
C ILE A 260 17.86 -1.20 6.38
N ILE A 261 18.45 -1.84 5.37
CA ILE A 261 19.58 -1.28 4.60
C ILE A 261 19.19 0.02 3.90
N THR A 262 18.03 0.03 3.24
CA THR A 262 17.58 1.15 2.41
C THR A 262 16.79 2.21 3.19
N ARG A 263 16.71 2.08 4.52
CA ARG A 263 16.01 3.03 5.40
C ARG A 263 14.55 3.28 5.01
N ASN A 264 13.84 2.21 4.66
CA ASN A 264 12.39 2.25 4.63
C ASN A 264 11.85 2.07 6.06
N VAL A 265 11.72 3.19 6.77
CA VAL A 265 11.25 3.28 8.16
C VAL A 265 9.72 3.38 8.27
N ASP A 266 9.02 3.50 7.14
CA ASP A 266 7.55 3.40 7.08
C ASP A 266 7.09 1.93 6.99
N ASP A 267 7.81 1.02 7.64
CA ASP A 267 7.63 -0.43 7.56
C ASP A 267 6.59 -0.99 8.54
N HIS A 268 5.47 -0.29 8.73
CA HIS A 268 4.44 -0.73 9.67
C HIS A 268 3.64 -1.96 9.22
N ASN A 269 2.90 -2.56 10.14
CA ASN A 269 2.08 -3.76 9.91
C ASN A 269 0.99 -3.66 8.81
N LYS A 270 0.64 -2.48 8.29
CA LYS A 270 -0.22 -2.37 7.09
C LYS A 270 0.52 -2.59 5.76
N ASN A 271 1.85 -2.60 5.76
CA ASN A 271 2.69 -2.79 4.56
C ASN A 271 3.09 -4.26 4.34
N PHE A 272 2.58 -5.16 5.15
CA PHE A 272 2.72 -6.61 4.99
C PHE A 272 1.33 -7.21 4.87
N SER A 273 1.09 -7.94 3.78
CA SER A 273 -0.20 -8.58 3.51
C SER A 273 -0.05 -10.05 3.17
N PHE A 274 -1.10 -10.80 3.44
CA PHE A 274 -1.25 -12.20 3.08
C PHE A 274 -2.44 -12.36 2.14
N CYS A 275 -2.28 -13.16 1.11
CA CYS A 275 -3.31 -13.44 0.12
C CYS A 275 -3.80 -14.87 0.28
N MET A 276 -5.10 -15.08 0.13
CA MET A 276 -5.72 -16.40 0.15
C MET A 276 -6.33 -16.70 -1.21
N THR A 277 -5.95 -17.84 -1.78
CA THR A 277 -6.55 -18.37 -3.01
C THR A 277 -7.94 -18.96 -2.75
N GLU A 278 -8.71 -19.22 -3.81
CA GLU A 278 -10.03 -19.88 -3.70
C GLU A 278 -9.96 -21.28 -3.08
N LYS A 279 -8.78 -21.91 -3.10
CA LYS A 279 -8.52 -23.21 -2.46
C LYS A 279 -8.18 -23.08 -0.97
N ALA A 280 -8.39 -21.90 -0.37
CA ALA A 280 -8.04 -21.56 1.01
C ALA A 280 -6.53 -21.70 1.33
N ILE A 281 -5.67 -21.63 0.30
CA ILE A 281 -4.21 -21.64 0.47
C ILE A 281 -3.75 -20.20 0.65
N TRP A 282 -3.13 -19.92 1.78
CA TRP A 282 -2.50 -18.63 2.08
C TRP A 282 -1.10 -18.55 1.47
N ARG A 283 -0.69 -17.33 1.11
CA ARG A 283 0.66 -16.96 0.68
C ARG A 283 0.98 -15.55 1.15
N LEU A 284 2.26 -15.25 1.32
CA LEU A 284 2.71 -13.87 1.45
C LEU A 284 2.44 -13.12 0.13
N SER A 285 1.84 -11.93 0.23
CA SER A 285 1.62 -11.07 -0.96
C SER A 285 2.95 -10.66 -1.59
N PRO A 286 3.00 -10.29 -2.89
CA PRO A 286 4.13 -9.53 -3.44
C PRO A 286 4.41 -8.27 -2.60
N ALA A 287 5.67 -7.83 -2.54
CA ALA A 287 6.02 -6.60 -1.82
C ALA A 287 5.43 -5.36 -2.51
N TYR A 288 5.10 -4.36 -1.72
CA TYR A 288 4.55 -3.08 -2.14
C TYR A 288 4.99 -1.99 -1.16
N ASP A 289 4.80 -0.72 -1.54
CA ASP A 289 5.12 0.47 -0.72
C ASP A 289 6.57 0.49 -0.21
N LEU A 290 7.52 0.10 -1.08
CA LEU A 290 8.96 0.21 -0.83
C LEU A 290 9.48 1.54 -1.37
N THR A 291 9.91 2.44 -0.49
CA THR A 291 10.50 3.74 -0.86
C THR A 291 11.41 4.24 0.25
N PHE A 292 12.28 5.20 -0.05
CA PHE A 292 12.97 5.97 0.99
C PHE A 292 11.93 6.78 1.77
N SER A 293 11.89 6.62 3.09
CA SER A 293 10.85 7.21 3.95
C SER A 293 11.38 7.96 5.15
N VAL A 294 12.71 8.11 5.26
CA VAL A 294 13.35 8.99 6.25
C VAL A 294 13.03 10.44 5.92
N ASP A 295 12.61 11.19 6.93
CA ASP A 295 12.48 12.63 6.85
C ASP A 295 13.82 13.28 7.20
N LEU A 296 14.53 13.73 6.16
CA LEU A 296 15.86 14.36 6.26
C LEU A 296 15.84 15.69 7.06
N GLY A 297 14.67 16.30 7.25
CA GLY A 297 14.51 17.53 8.04
C GLY A 297 14.03 17.30 9.46
N ALA A 298 13.63 16.08 9.81
CA ALA A 298 13.11 15.75 11.13
C ALA A 298 14.21 15.25 12.09
N PRO A 299 14.00 15.37 13.41
CA PRO A 299 14.87 14.73 14.40
C PRO A 299 14.93 13.21 14.21
N GLY A 300 16.08 12.60 14.52
CA GLY A 300 16.35 11.18 14.27
C GLY A 300 15.32 10.20 14.86
N TYR A 301 14.69 10.52 16.00
CA TYR A 301 13.67 9.65 16.62
C TYR A 301 12.40 9.47 15.77
N VAL A 302 12.13 10.37 14.81
CA VAL A 302 11.02 10.25 13.86
C VAL A 302 11.34 9.21 12.77
N ASN A 303 12.62 8.92 12.57
CA ASN A 303 13.16 8.05 11.52
C ASN A 303 13.54 6.66 12.06
N ARG A 304 12.87 6.20 13.13
CA ARG A 304 12.98 4.83 13.64
C ARG A 304 12.05 3.90 12.86
N HIS A 305 12.45 2.65 12.72
CA HIS A 305 11.61 1.62 12.12
C HIS A 305 10.33 1.43 12.95
N GLN A 306 9.20 1.20 12.28
CA GLN A 306 7.93 0.93 12.96
C GLN A 306 7.80 -0.52 13.43
N LEU A 307 8.60 -1.43 12.86
CA LEU A 307 8.78 -2.79 13.36
C LEU A 307 10.20 -2.98 13.88
N THR A 308 10.32 -3.68 15.00
CA THR A 308 11.63 -3.99 15.57
C THR A 308 12.24 -5.25 14.99
N VAL A 309 13.58 -5.32 15.04
CA VAL A 309 14.39 -6.55 14.87
C VAL A 309 15.19 -6.73 16.15
N ASN A 310 15.05 -7.88 16.82
CA ASN A 310 15.70 -8.14 18.12
C ASN A 310 15.48 -6.99 19.13
N GLU A 311 14.23 -6.52 19.24
CA GLU A 311 13.82 -5.41 20.13
C GLU A 311 14.41 -4.03 19.77
N LYS A 312 15.08 -3.90 18.63
CA LYS A 312 15.64 -2.64 18.13
C LYS A 312 14.81 -2.07 16.99
N ASP A 313 14.53 -0.77 17.05
CA ASP A 313 13.92 0.05 15.99
C ASP A 313 14.93 1.00 15.31
N GLU A 314 16.17 1.04 15.81
CA GLU A 314 17.31 1.79 15.30
C GLU A 314 18.61 1.00 15.55
N ASP A 315 19.72 1.43 14.94
CA ASP A 315 21.04 0.79 15.10
C ASP A 315 21.07 -0.74 14.87
N ILE A 316 20.17 -1.21 13.99
CA ILE A 316 20.09 -2.61 13.57
C ILE A 316 21.31 -2.90 12.70
N ASN A 317 22.15 -3.83 13.14
CA ASN A 317 23.38 -4.20 12.44
C ASN A 317 23.30 -5.62 11.86
N ARG A 318 24.38 -6.03 11.18
CA ARG A 318 24.45 -7.32 10.50
C ARG A 318 24.20 -8.51 11.42
N LYS A 319 24.68 -8.47 12.67
CA LYS A 319 24.47 -9.56 13.63
C LYS A 319 23.00 -9.71 14.00
N ASP A 320 22.25 -8.61 14.07
CA ASP A 320 20.82 -8.66 14.34
C ASP A 320 20.07 -9.36 13.19
N LEU A 321 20.43 -9.05 11.94
CA LEU A 321 19.84 -9.69 10.75
C LEU A 321 20.26 -11.16 10.59
N GLU A 322 21.51 -11.50 10.91
CA GLU A 322 21.98 -12.88 10.93
C GLU A 322 21.27 -13.69 12.01
N LYS A 323 21.09 -13.13 13.22
CA LYS A 323 20.32 -13.76 14.29
C LYS A 323 18.88 -14.01 13.86
N LEU A 324 18.22 -13.02 13.27
CA LEU A 324 16.86 -13.16 12.74
C LEU A 324 16.77 -14.28 11.69
N GLY A 325 17.77 -14.40 10.81
CA GLY A 325 17.84 -15.45 9.81
C GLY A 325 17.99 -16.85 10.43
N ILE A 326 18.86 -16.99 11.44
CA ILE A 326 19.06 -18.25 12.17
C ILE A 326 17.78 -18.67 12.91
N GLU A 327 17.16 -17.77 13.66
CA GLU A 327 15.97 -18.07 14.48
C GLU A 327 14.71 -18.40 13.68
N ASN A 328 14.71 -18.08 12.37
CA ASN A 328 13.61 -18.37 11.46
C ASN A 328 13.99 -19.38 10.37
N ASP A 329 15.06 -20.16 10.58
CA ASP A 329 15.53 -21.23 9.70
C ASP A 329 15.71 -20.79 8.24
N ILE A 330 16.17 -19.56 8.02
CA ILE A 330 16.36 -19.00 6.68
C ILE A 330 17.63 -19.60 6.05
N PRO A 331 17.52 -20.34 4.93
CA PRO A 331 18.69 -20.89 4.26
C PRO A 331 19.55 -19.77 3.66
N GLU A 332 20.86 -19.94 3.68
CA GLU A 332 21.82 -19.01 3.05
C GLU A 332 21.63 -17.54 3.46
N TYR A 333 21.15 -17.28 4.67
CA TYR A 333 20.78 -15.93 5.15
C TYR A 333 21.90 -14.89 4.96
N LYS A 334 23.18 -15.27 5.11
CA LYS A 334 24.33 -14.39 4.86
C LYS A 334 24.45 -13.98 3.39
N ALA A 335 24.22 -14.92 2.47
CA ALA A 335 24.23 -14.64 1.04
C ALA A 335 23.05 -13.75 0.64
N LEU A 336 21.86 -13.97 1.22
CA LEU A 336 20.70 -13.10 1.03
C LEU A 336 20.97 -11.68 1.53
N ILE A 337 21.63 -11.49 2.68
CA ILE A 337 22.06 -10.15 3.13
C ILE A 337 22.97 -9.49 2.08
N ASN A 338 24.00 -10.19 1.63
CA ASN A 338 24.95 -9.65 0.64
C ASN A 338 24.24 -9.29 -0.68
N GLN A 339 23.31 -10.11 -1.15
CA GLN A 339 22.50 -9.85 -2.33
C GLN A 339 21.70 -8.55 -2.22
N VAL A 340 21.13 -8.27 -1.04
CA VAL A 340 20.41 -7.01 -0.81
C VAL A 340 21.38 -5.82 -0.76
N ILE A 341 22.55 -5.96 -0.13
CA ILE A 341 23.59 -4.92 -0.10
C ILE A 341 24.03 -4.56 -1.53
N GLU A 342 24.32 -5.56 -2.37
CA GLU A 342 24.69 -5.36 -3.76
C GLU A 342 23.60 -4.64 -4.56
N ALA A 343 22.33 -4.98 -4.32
CA ALA A 343 21.21 -4.31 -4.95
C ALA A 343 21.04 -2.86 -4.47
N ALA A 344 21.22 -2.60 -3.17
CA ALA A 344 21.14 -1.26 -2.58
C ALA A 344 22.27 -0.34 -3.09
N ASN A 345 23.46 -0.88 -3.34
CA ASN A 345 24.58 -0.14 -3.93
C ASN A 345 24.31 0.39 -5.36
N LEU A 346 23.26 -0.09 -6.02
CA LEU A 346 22.84 0.41 -7.33
C LEU A 346 21.93 1.64 -7.24
N PHE A 347 21.55 2.09 -6.04
CA PHE A 347 20.71 3.28 -5.83
C PHE A 347 21.21 4.49 -6.63
N PRO A 348 22.49 4.92 -6.54
CA PRO A 348 22.94 6.12 -7.24
C PRO A 348 22.88 5.96 -8.76
N THR A 349 23.10 4.75 -9.28
CA THR A 349 23.04 4.45 -10.72
C THR A 349 21.61 4.60 -11.23
N TYR A 350 20.65 3.92 -10.61
CA TYR A 350 19.24 4.00 -11.01
C TYR A 350 18.64 5.40 -10.78
N ALA A 351 19.03 6.09 -9.71
CA ALA A 351 18.56 7.45 -9.45
C ALA A 351 19.07 8.45 -10.51
N LYS A 352 20.35 8.33 -10.94
CA LYS A 352 20.93 9.15 -12.01
C LYS A 352 20.26 8.88 -13.36
N GLU A 353 19.97 7.62 -13.68
CA GLU A 353 19.24 7.24 -14.91
C GLU A 353 17.88 7.96 -15.03
N LEU A 354 17.22 8.24 -13.90
CA LEU A 354 15.93 8.94 -13.85
C LEU A 354 16.05 10.46 -13.68
N GLY A 355 17.28 10.99 -13.70
CA GLY A 355 17.55 12.42 -13.54
C GLY A 355 17.24 12.96 -12.15
N ILE A 356 17.37 12.16 -11.09
CA ILE A 356 17.29 12.64 -9.70
C ILE A 356 18.54 13.48 -9.41
N GLN A 357 18.38 14.59 -8.69
CA GLN A 357 19.50 15.51 -8.40
C GLN A 357 20.59 14.84 -7.56
N ASN A 358 21.85 15.10 -7.90
CA ASN A 358 23.01 14.48 -7.23
C ASN A 358 23.07 14.75 -5.72
N ASP A 359 22.69 15.96 -5.28
CA ASP A 359 22.70 16.31 -3.85
C ASP A 359 21.69 15.47 -3.07
N LEU A 360 20.48 15.30 -3.62
CA LEU A 360 19.47 14.42 -3.03
C LEU A 360 19.92 12.96 -3.04
N ILE A 361 20.55 12.49 -4.12
CA ILE A 361 21.12 11.13 -4.17
C ILE A 361 22.15 10.95 -3.06
N ALA A 362 23.05 11.91 -2.86
CA ALA A 362 24.06 11.85 -1.81
C ALA A 362 23.42 11.84 -0.42
N SER A 363 22.41 12.69 -0.16
CA SER A 363 21.69 12.74 1.12
C SER A 363 20.93 11.43 1.43
N ILE A 364 20.32 10.81 0.43
CA ILE A 364 19.63 9.52 0.63
C ILE A 364 20.65 8.40 0.84
N GLN A 365 21.70 8.35 0.02
CA GLN A 365 22.73 7.32 0.11
C GLN A 365 23.47 7.36 1.45
N SER A 366 23.68 8.54 2.04
CA SER A 366 24.34 8.66 3.35
C SER A 366 23.52 8.08 4.50
N GLU A 367 22.21 7.92 4.31
CA GLU A 367 21.34 7.30 5.33
C GLU A 367 21.38 5.77 5.26
N PHE A 368 21.76 5.17 4.13
CA PHE A 368 21.76 3.71 3.99
C PHE A 368 22.68 3.05 5.03
N ILE A 369 22.19 1.96 5.63
CA ILE A 369 22.95 1.27 6.68
C ILE A 369 24.06 0.44 6.03
N MET A 370 25.30 0.72 6.43
CA MET A 370 26.45 -0.10 6.08
C MET A 370 26.55 -1.28 7.05
N LEU A 371 26.46 -2.50 6.51
CA LEU A 371 26.40 -3.76 7.27
C LEU A 371 27.67 -4.62 7.17
#